data_AF-A0A0F9VD46-F1
#
_entry.id   AF-A0A0F9VD46-F1
#
_cell.length_a   1.000
_cell.length_b   1.000
_cell.length_c   1.000
_cell.angle_alpha   90.00
_cell.angle_beta   90.00
_cell.angle_gamma   90.00
#
_symmetry.space_group_name_H-M   'P 1'
#
loop_
_entity.id
_entity.type
_entity.pdbx_description
1 polymer ?
#
loop_
_entity_poly.entity_id
_entity_poly.type
_entity_poly.pdbx_seq_one_letter_code
_entity_poly.pdbx_strand_id
1 'polypeptide(L)'
;MGKPKKVDIKKRRHKLLKEKRKELQIKDIKIEKKTTKEFDLRLEKETKLYWIRAVTGALSALVGRLVLGLIGWFLLIWMILWWFIFPFFVSFIILKYNYVKEEWSWKNIIQPGIGMFFFAFMIVGVITHTLLKLIPNFSSILDLFV
;
A
#
# COMPACT_ATOMS: atom_id res chain seq x y z
N MET A 1 -48.84 -46.58 28.55
CA MET A 1 -48.79 -46.12 27.14
C MET A 1 -49.15 -44.64 27.08
N GLY A 2 -48.18 -43.76 26.88
CA GLY A 2 -48.42 -42.31 26.82
C GLY A 2 -49.09 -41.91 25.51
N LYS A 3 -50.21 -41.18 25.57
CA LYS A 3 -50.96 -40.70 24.40
C LYS A 3 -50.06 -39.84 23.49
N PRO A 4 -50.07 -40.04 22.16
CA PRO A 4 -49.29 -39.20 21.25
C PRO A 4 -49.82 -37.77 21.29
N LYS A 5 -48.96 -36.83 21.71
CA LYS A 5 -49.25 -35.39 21.73
C LYS A 5 -49.55 -34.94 20.30
N LYS A 6 -50.76 -34.41 20.02
CA LYS A 6 -51.09 -33.80 18.73
C LYS A 6 -50.13 -32.64 18.47
N VAL A 7 -49.14 -32.86 17.61
CA VAL A 7 -48.17 -31.83 17.23
C VAL A 7 -48.84 -30.92 16.22
N ASP A 8 -49.04 -29.67 16.60
CA ASP A 8 -49.61 -28.65 15.73
C ASP A 8 -48.60 -28.26 14.64
N ILE A 9 -48.81 -28.81 13.44
CA ILE A 9 -47.90 -28.70 12.28
C ILE A 9 -47.66 -27.23 11.90
N LYS A 10 -48.67 -26.37 12.08
CA LYS A 10 -48.61 -24.95 11.75
C LYS A 10 -47.64 -24.21 12.66
N LYS A 11 -47.69 -24.48 13.97
CA LYS A 11 -46.72 -23.94 14.95
C LYS A 11 -45.29 -24.42 14.67
N ARG A 12 -45.13 -25.68 14.28
CA ARG A 12 -43.80 -26.25 13.96
C ARG A 12 -43.18 -25.60 12.72
N ARG A 13 -43.95 -25.41 11.65
CA ARG A 13 -43.50 -24.68 10.44
C ARG A 13 -43.10 -23.24 10.74
N HIS A 14 -43.89 -22.53 11.56
CA HIS A 14 -43.57 -21.15 11.91
C HIS A 14 -42.27 -21.03 12.73
N LYS A 15 -42.02 -21.99 13.62
CA LYS A 15 -40.78 -22.04 14.41
C LYS A 15 -39.55 -22.28 13.50
N LEU A 16 -39.65 -23.25 12.59
CA LEU A 16 -38.59 -23.55 11.61
C LEU A 16 -38.29 -22.37 10.68
N LEU A 17 -39.32 -21.64 10.23
CA LEU A 17 -39.15 -20.44 9.41
C LEU A 17 -38.46 -19.30 10.18
N LYS A 18 -38.78 -19.12 11.47
CA LYS A 18 -38.09 -18.15 12.34
C LYS A 18 -36.62 -18.53 12.57
N GLU A 19 -36.33 -19.81 12.80
CA GLU A 19 -34.96 -20.31 12.98
C GLU A 19 -34.14 -20.11 11.69
N LYS A 20 -34.66 -20.49 10.53
CA LYS A 20 -33.99 -20.26 9.24
C LYS A 20 -33.74 -18.77 8.95
N ARG A 21 -34.67 -17.87 9.27
CA ARG A 21 -34.46 -16.42 9.12
C ARG A 21 -33.32 -15.90 10.00
N LYS A 22 -33.23 -16.37 11.25
CA LYS A 22 -32.15 -15.99 12.17
C LYS A 22 -30.79 -16.50 11.65
N GLU A 23 -30.72 -17.72 11.15
CA GLU A 23 -29.50 -18.26 10.55
C GLU A 23 -29.03 -17.48 9.32
N LEU A 24 -29.97 -17.08 8.45
CA LEU A 24 -29.67 -16.24 7.28
C LEU A 24 -29.13 -14.87 7.71
N GLN A 25 -29.79 -14.20 8.65
CA GLN A 25 -29.30 -12.91 9.19
C GLN A 25 -27.90 -13.03 9.81
N ILE A 26 -27.62 -14.11 10.55
CA ILE A 26 -26.28 -14.35 11.12
C ILE A 26 -25.24 -14.59 10.03
N LYS A 27 -25.60 -15.29 8.94
CA LYS A 27 -24.70 -15.49 7.78
C LYS A 27 -24.41 -14.17 7.09
N ASP A 28 -25.43 -13.34 6.83
CA ASP A 28 -25.27 -12.03 6.19
C ASP A 28 -24.39 -11.11 7.03
N ILE A 29 -24.62 -11.04 8.34
CA ILE A 29 -23.77 -10.28 9.29
C ILE A 29 -22.32 -10.79 9.30
N LYS A 30 -22.11 -12.11 9.19
CA LYS A 30 -20.76 -12.69 9.12
C LYS A 30 -20.07 -12.36 7.80
N ILE A 31 -20.80 -12.33 6.69
CA ILE A 31 -20.28 -11.96 5.36
C ILE A 31 -19.88 -10.48 5.38
N GLU A 32 -20.74 -9.58 5.86
CA GLU A 32 -20.42 -8.15 6.02
C GLU A 32 -19.21 -7.90 6.91
N LYS A 33 -19.11 -8.60 8.06
CA LYS A 33 -17.94 -8.48 8.96
C LYS A 33 -16.64 -9.00 8.32
N LYS A 34 -16.73 -9.97 7.42
CA LYS A 34 -15.56 -10.52 6.73
C LYS A 34 -15.08 -9.56 5.63
N THR A 35 -16.01 -9.00 4.86
CA THR A 35 -15.67 -8.01 3.81
C THR A 35 -15.12 -6.71 4.39
N THR A 36 -15.62 -6.22 5.53
CA THR A 36 -15.02 -5.06 6.21
C THR A 36 -13.59 -5.35 6.67
N LYS A 37 -13.35 -6.51 7.29
CA LYS A 37 -11.99 -6.88 7.70
C LYS A 37 -11.01 -7.03 6.54
N GLU A 38 -11.43 -7.62 5.43
CA GLU A 38 -10.58 -7.74 4.23
C GLU A 38 -10.30 -6.37 3.59
N PHE A 39 -11.29 -5.48 3.58
CA PHE A 39 -11.13 -4.11 3.09
C PHE A 39 -10.15 -3.30 3.97
N ASP A 40 -10.31 -3.34 5.29
CA ASP A 40 -9.43 -2.65 6.23
C ASP A 40 -7.97 -3.12 6.10
N LEU A 41 -7.78 -4.43 5.96
CA LEU A 41 -6.46 -5.05 5.84
C LEU A 41 -5.79 -4.70 4.49
N ARG A 42 -6.58 -4.55 3.43
CA ARG A 42 -6.10 -4.05 2.13
C ARG A 42 -5.73 -2.57 2.21
N LEU A 43 -6.55 -1.75 2.86
CA LEU A 43 -6.31 -0.32 3.06
C LEU A 43 -4.99 -0.09 3.83
N GLU A 44 -4.75 -0.88 4.88
CA GLU A 44 -3.53 -0.78 5.69
C GLU A 44 -2.27 -1.15 4.88
N LYS A 45 -2.35 -2.20 4.05
CA LYS A 45 -1.25 -2.60 3.15
C LYS A 45 -0.95 -1.53 2.11
N GLU A 46 -1.99 -0.97 1.47
CA GLU A 46 -1.86 0.10 0.48
C GLU A 46 -1.29 1.37 1.12
N THR A 47 -1.71 1.71 2.35
CA THR A 47 -1.20 2.85 3.12
C THR A 47 0.29 2.69 3.47
N LYS A 48 0.71 1.51 3.93
CA LYS A 48 2.12 1.22 4.21
C LYS A 48 2.99 1.34 2.96
N LEU A 49 2.52 0.79 1.84
CA LEU A 49 3.20 0.94 0.55
C LEU A 49 3.32 2.42 0.14
N TYR A 50 2.26 3.19 0.33
CA TYR A 50 2.25 4.64 0.07
C TYR A 50 3.34 5.38 0.85
N TRP A 51 3.47 5.11 2.16
CA TRP A 51 4.49 5.74 3.00
C TRP A 51 5.90 5.30 2.62
N ILE A 52 6.10 4.02 2.32
CA ILE A 52 7.40 3.52 1.83
C ILE A 52 7.79 4.28 0.55
N ARG A 53 6.85 4.49 -0.38
CA ARG A 53 7.10 5.26 -1.61
C ARG A 53 7.45 6.72 -1.34
N ALA A 54 6.74 7.36 -0.42
CA ALA A 54 7.03 8.74 0.00
C ALA A 54 8.47 8.87 0.53
N VAL A 55 8.84 7.99 1.47
CA VAL A 55 10.19 7.96 2.07
C VAL A 55 11.24 7.69 1.01
N THR A 56 10.98 6.80 0.07
CA THR A 56 11.90 6.48 -1.01
C THR A 56 12.10 7.65 -1.96
N GLY A 57 11.02 8.35 -2.34
CA GLY A 57 11.11 9.54 -3.18
C GLY A 57 11.95 10.62 -2.52
N ALA A 58 11.71 10.87 -1.23
CA ALA A 58 12.49 11.81 -0.43
C ALA A 58 13.98 11.43 -0.36
N LEU A 59 14.28 10.18 -0.01
CA LEU A 59 15.67 9.69 0.08
C LEU A 59 16.37 9.67 -1.27
N SER A 60 15.69 9.25 -2.34
CA SER A 60 16.23 9.25 -3.69
C SER A 60 16.58 10.66 -4.16
N ALA A 61 15.74 11.65 -3.85
CA ALA A 61 16.01 13.06 -4.16
C ALA A 61 17.21 13.60 -3.38
N LEU A 62 17.28 13.30 -2.08
CA LEU A 62 18.43 13.65 -1.25
C LEU A 62 19.70 13.04 -1.81
N VAL A 63 19.75 11.74 -2.05
CA VAL A 63 20.95 11.07 -2.58
C VAL A 63 21.30 11.61 -3.96
N GLY A 64 20.33 11.74 -4.86
CA GLY A 64 20.55 12.21 -6.22
C GLY A 64 21.10 13.63 -6.27
N ARG A 65 20.58 14.55 -5.45
CA ARG A 65 21.00 15.96 -5.48
C ARG A 65 22.16 16.26 -4.54
N LEU A 66 22.14 15.74 -3.31
CA LEU A 66 23.07 16.08 -2.24
C LEU A 66 24.35 15.24 -2.31
N VAL A 67 24.23 13.93 -2.60
CA VAL A 67 25.40 13.05 -2.70
C VAL A 67 25.99 13.10 -4.10
N LEU A 68 25.16 12.86 -5.13
CA LEU A 68 25.62 12.76 -6.53
C LEU A 68 25.67 14.09 -7.28
N GLY A 69 25.13 15.17 -6.72
CA GLY A 69 25.16 16.48 -7.37
C GLY A 69 24.33 16.58 -8.66
N LEU A 70 23.41 15.65 -8.93
CA LEU A 70 22.68 15.59 -10.20
C LEU A 70 21.71 16.78 -10.34
N ILE A 71 21.63 17.35 -11.55
CA ILE A 71 20.81 18.52 -11.87
C ILE A 71 20.02 18.27 -13.16
N GLY A 72 18.79 18.80 -13.22
CA GLY A 72 17.95 18.80 -14.42
C GLY A 72 17.63 17.40 -14.92
N TRP A 73 17.99 17.12 -16.18
CA TRP A 73 17.69 15.85 -16.85
C TRP A 73 18.32 14.63 -16.17
N PHE A 74 19.52 14.75 -15.62
CA PHE A 74 20.16 13.63 -14.92
C PHE A 74 19.43 13.27 -13.63
N LEU A 75 18.91 14.27 -12.91
CA LEU A 75 18.10 14.05 -11.71
C LEU A 75 16.74 13.42 -12.07
N LEU A 76 16.19 13.76 -13.24
CA LEU A 76 14.97 13.15 -13.77
C LEU A 76 15.17 11.69 -14.17
N ILE A 77 16.28 11.36 -14.86
CA ILE A 77 16.64 9.97 -15.18
C ILE A 77 16.85 9.17 -13.88
N TRP A 78 17.53 9.76 -12.90
CA TRP A 78 17.72 9.16 -11.57
C TRP A 78 16.38 8.84 -10.89
N MET A 79 15.45 9.79 -10.89
CA MET A 79 14.10 9.60 -10.35
C MET A 79 13.38 8.44 -11.05
N ILE A 80 13.43 8.35 -12.38
CA ILE A 80 12.78 7.28 -13.15
C ILE A 80 13.40 5.92 -12.82
N LEU A 81 14.73 5.84 -12.71
CA LEU A 81 15.43 4.62 -12.31
C LEU A 81 14.96 4.13 -10.94
N TRP A 82 14.92 5.01 -9.94
CA TRP A 82 14.42 4.66 -8.62
C TRP A 82 12.93 4.30 -8.63
N TRP A 83 12.13 5.00 -9.43
CA TRP A 83 10.72 4.69 -9.57
C TRP A 83 10.49 3.28 -10.13
N PHE A 84 11.31 2.83 -11.09
CA PHE A 84 11.20 1.49 -11.67
C PHE A 84 11.84 0.41 -10.79
N ILE A 85 13.04 0.62 -10.26
CA ILE A 85 13.82 -0.43 -9.59
C ILE A 85 13.30 -0.69 -8.17
N PHE A 86 13.02 0.38 -7.43
CA PHE A 86 12.63 0.29 -6.03
C PHE A 86 11.33 -0.49 -5.73
N PRO A 87 10.24 -0.40 -6.53
CA PRO A 87 9.06 -1.25 -6.35
C PRO A 87 9.39 -2.73 -6.22
N PHE A 88 10.29 -3.22 -7.09
CA PHE A 88 10.69 -4.61 -7.10
C PHE A 88 11.51 -4.92 -5.86
N PHE A 89 12.45 -4.04 -5.50
CA PHE A 89 13.24 -4.19 -4.28
C PHE A 89 12.37 -4.33 -3.02
N VAL A 90 11.40 -3.44 -2.82
CA VAL A 90 10.47 -3.50 -1.67
C VAL A 90 9.65 -4.78 -1.69
N SER A 91 9.16 -5.17 -2.87
CA SER A 91 8.30 -6.35 -3.02
C SER A 91 9.03 -7.65 -2.70
N PHE A 92 10.28 -7.78 -3.17
CA PHE A 92 11.08 -9.00 -2.99
C PHE A 92 11.79 -9.07 -1.63
N ILE A 93 12.33 -7.95 -1.14
CA ILE A 93 13.23 -7.95 0.02
C ILE A 93 12.51 -7.59 1.32
N ILE A 94 11.66 -6.56 1.29
CA ILE A 94 11.03 -6.02 2.50
C ILE A 94 9.74 -6.77 2.81
N LEU A 95 8.82 -6.83 1.84
CA LEU A 95 7.49 -7.38 2.09
C LEU A 95 7.45 -8.90 1.96
N LYS A 96 8.48 -9.52 1.34
CA LYS A 96 8.59 -10.97 1.09
C LYS A 96 7.22 -11.60 0.87
N TYR A 97 6.42 -11.02 -0.03
CA TYR A 97 5.07 -11.50 -0.24
C TYR A 97 5.14 -12.98 -0.62
N ASN A 98 4.46 -13.83 0.16
CA ASN A 98 4.31 -15.25 -0.17
C ASN A 98 3.80 -15.30 -1.62
N TYR A 99 4.53 -16.01 -2.46
CA TYR A 99 4.45 -15.93 -3.91
C TYR A 99 3.11 -16.49 -4.43
N VAL A 100 2.03 -15.72 -4.32
CA VAL A 100 0.70 -16.05 -4.86
C VAL A 100 0.62 -15.43 -6.25
N LYS A 101 0.75 -16.27 -7.29
CA LYS A 101 0.76 -15.88 -8.71
C LYS A 101 -0.38 -14.94 -9.13
N GLU A 102 -1.53 -14.97 -8.46
CA GLU A 102 -2.71 -14.17 -8.80
C GLU A 102 -2.66 -12.71 -8.34
N GLU A 103 -1.87 -12.37 -7.31
CA GLU A 103 -1.77 -10.97 -6.83
C GLU A 103 -0.66 -10.18 -7.57
N TRP A 104 0.27 -10.89 -8.21
CA TRP A 104 1.51 -10.33 -8.75
C TRP A 104 1.36 -9.92 -10.23
N SER A 105 0.73 -8.77 -10.46
CA SER A 105 0.82 -8.08 -11.74
C SER A 105 1.76 -6.87 -11.64
N TRP A 106 2.60 -6.64 -12.65
CA TRP A 106 3.53 -5.50 -12.71
C TRP A 106 2.83 -4.17 -12.43
N LYS A 107 1.58 -4.08 -12.88
CA LYS A 107 0.69 -2.95 -12.65
C LYS A 107 0.40 -2.75 -11.15
N ASN A 108 0.09 -3.81 -10.41
CA ASN A 108 -0.16 -3.74 -8.97
C ASN A 108 1.08 -3.36 -8.14
N ILE A 109 2.29 -3.54 -8.68
CA ILE A 109 3.54 -3.21 -7.98
C ILE A 109 3.95 -1.75 -8.24
N ILE A 110 3.80 -1.29 -9.48
CA ILE A 110 4.27 0.02 -9.93
C ILE A 110 3.24 1.12 -9.71
N GLN A 111 1.95 0.82 -9.87
CA GLN A 111 0.86 1.81 -9.83
C GLN A 111 0.62 2.41 -8.44
N PRO A 112 0.65 1.65 -7.32
CA PRO A 112 0.35 2.21 -6.00
C PRO A 112 1.41 3.21 -5.54
N GLY A 113 0.96 4.38 -5.09
CA GLY A 113 1.83 5.39 -4.47
C GLY A 113 2.77 6.11 -5.43
N ILE A 114 2.57 5.98 -6.75
CA ILE A 114 3.39 6.63 -7.77
C ILE A 114 3.40 8.15 -7.60
N GLY A 115 2.22 8.78 -7.51
CA GLY A 115 2.11 10.23 -7.34
C GLY A 115 2.84 10.72 -6.10
N MET A 116 2.70 9.99 -4.98
CA MET A 116 3.36 10.35 -3.72
C MET A 116 4.88 10.27 -3.82
N PHE A 117 5.42 9.26 -4.52
CA PHE A 117 6.85 9.18 -4.79
C PHE A 117 7.34 10.42 -5.55
N PHE A 118 6.67 10.78 -6.65
CA PHE A 118 7.02 11.95 -7.45
C PHE A 118 6.90 13.26 -6.64
N PHE A 119 5.82 13.45 -5.89
CA PHE A 119 5.63 14.64 -5.06
C PHE A 119 6.70 14.77 -3.98
N ALA A 120 6.97 13.70 -3.22
CA ALA A 120 8.00 13.71 -2.19
C ALA A 120 9.39 13.97 -2.78
N PHE A 121 9.71 13.35 -3.92
CA PHE A 121 10.96 13.58 -4.64
C PHE A 121 11.09 15.04 -5.07
N MET A 122 10.05 15.63 -5.64
CA MET A 122 10.06 17.01 -6.11
C MET A 122 10.22 18.00 -4.97
N ILE A 123 9.43 17.88 -3.90
CA ILE A 123 9.50 18.79 -2.74
C ILE A 123 10.90 18.73 -2.12
N VAL A 124 11.38 17.54 -1.80
CA VAL A 124 12.68 17.36 -1.15
C VAL A 124 13.82 17.74 -2.08
N GLY A 125 13.73 17.39 -3.37
CA GLY A 125 14.71 17.74 -4.39
C GLY A 125 14.84 19.25 -4.60
N VAL A 126 13.72 19.97 -4.66
CA VAL A 126 13.71 21.44 -4.77
C VAL A 126 14.28 22.07 -3.51
N ILE A 127 13.83 21.65 -2.32
CA ILE A 127 14.36 22.17 -1.05
C ILE A 127 15.88 21.96 -0.98
N THR A 128 16.33 20.75 -1.27
CA THR A 128 17.76 20.39 -1.25
C THR A 128 18.54 21.20 -2.27
N HIS A 129 18.05 21.33 -3.49
CA HIS A 129 18.70 22.12 -4.53
C HIS A 129 18.82 23.60 -4.13
N THR A 130 17.74 24.18 -3.60
CA THR A 130 17.72 25.58 -3.15
C THR A 130 18.68 25.81 -1.98
N LEU A 131 18.70 24.92 -1.00
CA LEU A 131 19.63 25.00 0.14
C LEU A 131 21.09 24.91 -0.32
N LEU A 132 21.42 23.99 -1.21
CA LEU A 132 22.78 23.88 -1.75
C LEU A 132 23.18 25.13 -2.54
N LYS A 133 22.26 25.71 -3.30
CA LYS A 133 22.54 26.93 -4.08
C LYS A 133 22.73 28.18 -3.20
N LEU A 134 22.18 28.18 -1.98
CA LEU A 134 22.37 29.24 -0.99
C LEU A 134 23.74 29.17 -0.30
N ILE A 135 24.40 28.01 -0.30
CA ILE A 135 25.72 27.82 0.32
C ILE A 135 26.79 27.98 -0.77
N PRO A 136 27.56 29.09 -0.78
CA PRO A 136 28.62 29.27 -1.75
C PRO A 136 29.70 28.18 -1.60
N ASN A 137 30.18 27.65 -2.73
CA ASN A 137 31.21 26.60 -2.84
C ASN A 137 30.81 25.19 -2.37
N PHE A 138 29.51 24.90 -2.12
CA PHE A 138 29.06 23.56 -1.77
C PHE A 138 28.09 22.99 -2.82
N SER A 139 28.60 22.17 -3.74
CA SER A 139 27.84 21.58 -4.84
C SER A 139 27.30 20.18 -4.54
N SER A 140 28.07 19.33 -3.85
CA SER A 140 27.70 17.98 -3.40
C SER A 140 28.63 17.47 -2.29
N ILE A 141 28.21 16.41 -1.57
CA ILE A 141 29.09 15.71 -0.62
C ILE A 141 30.26 15.03 -1.33
N LEU A 142 30.06 14.51 -2.55
CA LEU A 142 31.14 13.84 -3.27
C LEU A 142 32.31 14.79 -3.59
N ASP A 143 32.03 16.07 -3.82
CA ASP A 143 33.05 17.08 -4.06
C ASP A 143 33.96 17.35 -2.83
N LEU A 144 33.61 16.83 -1.64
CA LEU A 144 34.48 16.88 -0.45
C LEU A 144 35.47 15.72 -0.38
N PHE A 145 35.25 14.66 -1.15
CA PHE A 145 36.06 13.42 -1.11
C PHE A 145 36.90 13.22 -2.38
N VAL A 146 36.78 14.09 -3.38
CA VAL A 146 37.57 14.13 -4.61
C VAL A 146 38.46 15.36 -4.59
#